data_AF-A1UTN0-F1
#
_entry.id   AF-A1UTN0-F1
#
_cell.length_a   1.000
_cell.length_b   1.000
_cell.length_c   1.000
_cell.angle_alpha   90.00
_cell.angle_beta   90.00
_cell.angle_gamma   90.00
#
_symmetry.space_group_name_H-M   'P 1'
#
loop_
_entity.id
_entity.type
_entity.pdbx_description
1 polymer ?
#
loop_
_entity_poly.entity_id
_entity_poly.type
_entity_poly.pdbx_seq_one_letter_code
_entity_poly.pdbx_strand_id
1 'polypeptide(L)'
;MEIVKRWFSKDNKPQERFVATAIGHVPWGLGSAEYFYNLYEYEDGRREFEAFEGFQFYDVPEKADFSTKAQVKAWIYGGNLPKTALNLEPLIEEINKGIKKHSANCTEVL
;
A
#
# COMPACT_ATOMS: atom_id res chain seq x y z
N MET A 1 33.81 22.33 -15.05
CA MET A 1 32.84 22.26 -13.94
C MET A 1 31.53 21.57 -14.36
N GLU A 2 31.57 20.46 -15.10
CA GLU A 2 30.36 19.75 -15.54
C GLU A 2 30.12 18.42 -14.80
N ILE A 3 31.17 17.78 -14.29
CA ILE A 3 31.08 16.46 -13.64
C ILE A 3 30.34 16.54 -12.28
N VAL A 4 30.47 17.65 -11.56
CA VAL A 4 29.90 17.81 -10.21
C VAL A 4 28.38 18.08 -10.26
N LYS A 5 27.86 18.72 -11.31
CA LYS A 5 26.42 18.97 -11.45
C LYS A 5 25.59 17.68 -11.62
N ARG A 6 26.18 16.64 -12.22
CA ARG A 6 25.51 15.35 -12.44
C ARG A 6 25.29 14.54 -11.16
N TRP A 7 26.10 14.80 -10.11
CA TRP A 7 25.96 14.16 -8.81
C TRP A 7 24.91 14.85 -7.92
N PHE A 8 24.63 16.13 -8.19
CA PHE A 8 23.59 16.92 -7.51
C PHE A 8 22.25 16.96 -8.25
N SER A 9 22.06 16.15 -9.31
CA SER A 9 20.74 15.89 -9.90
C SER A 9 19.91 15.03 -8.94
N LYS A 10 19.48 15.63 -7.83
CA LYS A 10 18.72 14.99 -6.75
C LYS A 10 17.23 14.83 -7.07
N ASP A 11 16.72 15.36 -8.19
CA ASP A 11 15.27 15.53 -8.40
C ASP A 11 14.75 14.93 -9.72
N ASN A 12 15.23 13.75 -10.11
CA ASN A 12 14.62 12.97 -11.20
C ASN A 12 14.31 11.52 -10.78
N LYS A 13 14.14 11.27 -9.48
CA LYS A 13 13.42 10.05 -9.09
C LYS A 13 11.95 10.31 -9.41
N PRO A 14 11.30 9.47 -10.23
CA PRO A 14 9.88 9.63 -10.49
C PRO A 14 9.15 9.65 -9.14
N GLN A 15 8.29 10.64 -8.93
CA GLN A 15 7.58 10.78 -7.65
C GLN A 15 6.70 9.56 -7.47
N GLU A 16 7.04 8.73 -6.49
CA GLU A 16 6.30 7.54 -6.13
C GLU A 16 5.03 7.95 -5.38
N ARG A 17 3.86 7.58 -5.91
CA ARG A 17 2.58 7.83 -5.25
C ARG A 17 2.01 6.50 -4.77
N PHE A 18 1.84 6.39 -3.46
CA PHE A 18 1.09 5.28 -2.87
C PHE A 18 -0.36 5.34 -3.36
N VAL A 19 -0.87 4.21 -3.83
CA VAL A 19 -2.24 4.08 -4.36
C VAL A 19 -3.13 3.39 -3.35
N ALA A 20 -2.76 2.17 -2.93
CA ALA A 20 -3.53 1.37 -1.98
C ALA A 20 -2.71 0.19 -1.45
N THR A 21 -3.19 -0.43 -0.38
CA THR A 21 -2.74 -1.75 0.06
C THR A 21 -3.81 -2.77 -0.28
N ALA A 22 -3.49 -3.82 -1.05
CA ALA A 22 -4.40 -4.94 -1.28
C ALA A 22 -4.06 -6.11 -0.37
N ILE A 23 -5.09 -6.78 0.17
CA ILE A 23 -4.92 -7.97 1.02
C ILE A 23 -5.24 -9.22 0.21
N GLY A 24 -4.41 -10.24 0.30
CA GLY A 24 -4.61 -11.50 -0.41
C GLY A 24 -4.09 -12.68 0.38
N HIS A 25 -4.42 -13.87 -0.09
CA HIS A 25 -3.93 -15.11 0.49
C HIS A 25 -3.15 -15.90 -0.56
N VAL A 26 -2.20 -16.71 -0.11
CA VAL A 26 -1.56 -17.74 -0.92
C VAL A 26 -1.69 -19.09 -0.23
N PRO A 27 -1.81 -20.21 -0.97
CA PRO A 27 -1.82 -21.54 -0.36
C PRO A 27 -0.48 -21.81 0.34
N TRP A 28 -0.53 -22.32 1.56
CA TRP A 28 0.66 -22.70 2.32
C TRP A 28 0.41 -23.99 3.11
N GLY A 29 0.96 -25.11 2.63
CA GLY A 29 0.66 -26.43 3.19
C GLY A 29 -0.83 -26.79 3.02
N LEU A 30 -1.48 -27.17 4.13
CA LEU A 30 -2.94 -27.38 4.20
C LEU A 30 -3.71 -26.10 4.49
N GLY A 31 -3.01 -25.01 4.82
CA GLY A 31 -3.60 -23.74 5.20
C GLY A 31 -3.29 -22.63 4.21
N SER A 32 -3.16 -21.41 4.72
CA SER A 32 -2.91 -20.23 3.88
C SER A 32 -2.01 -19.23 4.57
N ALA A 33 -1.28 -18.44 3.78
CA ALA A 33 -0.54 -17.29 4.25
C ALA A 33 -1.17 -16.01 3.69
N GLU A 34 -1.43 -15.04 4.56
CA GLU A 34 -1.86 -13.71 4.19
C GLU A 34 -0.69 -12.90 3.64
N TYR A 35 -0.96 -12.08 2.63
CA TYR A 35 -0.02 -11.16 2.04
C TYR A 35 -0.66 -9.79 1.85
N PHE A 36 0.12 -8.76 2.14
CA PHE A 36 -0.22 -7.36 1.87
C PHE A 36 0.58 -6.88 0.67
N TYR A 37 -0.09 -6.24 -0.27
CA TYR A 37 0.51 -5.71 -1.49
C TYR A 37 0.34 -4.19 -1.51
N ASN A 38 1.38 -3.44 -1.18
CA ASN A 38 1.38 -1.99 -1.34
C ASN A 38 1.58 -1.66 -2.82
N LEU A 39 0.67 -0.86 -3.37
CA LEU A 39 0.60 -0.51 -4.78
C LEU A 39 1.08 0.93 -4.95
N TYR A 40 2.01 1.14 -5.88
CA TYR A 40 2.60 2.44 -6.15
C TYR A 40 2.52 2.77 -7.63
N GLU A 41 2.13 4.01 -7.94
CA GLU A 41 2.10 4.53 -9.30
C GLU A 41 3.03 5.75 -9.40
N TYR A 42 3.83 5.77 -10.45
CA TYR A 42 4.77 6.84 -10.75
C TYR A 42 4.14 7.83 -11.74
N GLU A 43 4.69 9.05 -11.80
CA GLU A 43 4.17 10.09 -12.70
C GLU A 43 4.23 9.72 -14.20
N ASP A 44 5.13 8.82 -14.58
CA ASP A 44 5.25 8.28 -15.95
C ASP A 44 4.24 7.15 -16.26
N GLY A 45 3.34 6.83 -15.33
CA GLY A 45 2.36 5.76 -15.44
C GLY A 45 2.90 4.37 -15.15
N ARG A 46 4.18 4.24 -14.79
CA ARG A 46 4.74 2.97 -14.31
C ARG A 46 4.07 2.60 -12.99
N ARG A 47 3.85 1.30 -12.80
CA ARG A 47 3.24 0.74 -11.59
C ARG A 47 4.13 -0.33 -11.01
N GLU A 48 4.29 -0.30 -9.70
CA GLU A 48 5.06 -1.28 -8.94
C GLU A 48 4.29 -1.69 -7.70
N PHE A 49 4.70 -2.81 -7.11
CA PHE A 49 4.17 -3.24 -5.83
C PHE A 49 5.26 -3.81 -4.93
N GLU A 50 5.04 -3.65 -3.64
CA GLU A 50 5.83 -4.29 -2.58
C GLU A 50 4.93 -5.29 -1.86
N ALA A 51 5.44 -6.50 -1.62
CA ALA A 51 4.70 -7.57 -0.96
C ALA A 51 5.27 -7.85 0.44
N PHE A 52 4.39 -7.93 1.43
CA PHE A 52 4.69 -8.24 2.81
C PHE A 52 3.94 -9.49 3.24
N GLU A 53 4.61 -10.35 3.99
CA GLU A 53 3.97 -11.51 4.62
C GLU A 53 3.18 -11.07 5.84
N GLY A 54 1.94 -11.53 5.92
CA GLY A 54 1.05 -11.39 7.06
C GLY A 54 1.06 -12.63 7.93
N PHE A 55 -0.13 -12.99 8.42
CA PHE A 55 -0.31 -14.19 9.23
C PHE A 55 -0.30 -15.46 8.40
N GLN A 56 0.20 -16.54 9.01
CA GLN A 56 0.04 -17.90 8.51
C GLN A 56 -1.07 -18.59 9.29
N PHE A 57 -1.98 -19.22 8.57
CA PHE A 57 -3.10 -19.97 9.10
C PHE A 57 -2.89 -21.45 8.80
N TYR A 58 -3.12 -22.31 9.78
CA TYR A 58 -3.08 -23.76 9.61
C TYR A 58 -4.22 -24.29 8.73
N ASP A 59 -5.35 -23.58 8.73
CA ASP A 59 -6.51 -23.81 7.87
C ASP A 59 -6.68 -22.66 6.87
N VAL A 60 -7.44 -22.89 5.80
CA VAL A 60 -7.81 -21.84 4.84
C VAL A 60 -9.01 -21.05 5.38
N PRO A 61 -8.89 -19.73 5.63
CA PRO A 61 -10.02 -18.91 6.00
C PRO A 61 -11.14 -18.97 4.94
N GLU A 62 -12.40 -19.00 5.37
CA GLU A 62 -13.57 -19.08 4.48
C GLU A 62 -13.60 -17.94 3.44
N LYS A 63 -13.03 -16.78 3.78
CA LYS A 63 -12.97 -15.58 2.94
C LYS A 63 -11.61 -15.34 2.29
N ALA A 64 -10.74 -16.35 2.25
CA ALA A 64 -9.42 -16.22 1.65
C ALA A 64 -9.53 -15.94 0.14
N ASP A 65 -9.03 -14.77 -0.29
CA ASP A 65 -8.91 -14.44 -1.71
C ASP A 65 -7.52 -14.80 -2.24
N PHE A 66 -7.45 -15.91 -2.96
CA PHE A 66 -6.23 -16.39 -3.62
C PHE A 66 -5.95 -15.72 -4.97
N SER A 67 -6.88 -14.90 -5.47
CA SER A 67 -6.75 -14.22 -6.74
C SER A 67 -6.06 -12.86 -6.64
N THR A 68 -5.92 -12.29 -5.44
CA THR A 68 -5.34 -10.96 -5.23
C THR A 68 -3.99 -10.78 -5.92
N LYS A 69 -3.08 -11.75 -5.81
CA LYS A 69 -1.76 -11.66 -6.47
C LYS A 69 -1.86 -11.55 -7.98
N ALA A 70 -2.81 -12.24 -8.60
CA ALA A 70 -3.07 -12.14 -10.03
C ALA A 70 -3.68 -10.77 -10.40
N GLN A 71 -4.61 -10.26 -9.57
CA GLN A 71 -5.18 -8.93 -9.74
C GLN A 71 -4.11 -7.83 -9.63
N VAL A 72 -3.21 -7.93 -8.64
CA VAL A 72 -2.06 -7.00 -8.48
C VAL A 72 -1.17 -7.02 -9.71
N LYS A 73 -0.83 -8.21 -10.22
CA LYS A 73 -0.04 -8.32 -11.46
C LYS A 73 -0.77 -7.72 -12.67
N ALA A 74 -2.08 -7.96 -12.80
CA ALA A 74 -2.86 -7.37 -13.88
C ALA A 74 -2.89 -5.84 -13.79
N TRP A 75 -2.99 -5.28 -12.57
CA TRP A 75 -2.97 -3.85 -12.33
C TRP A 75 -1.66 -3.18 -12.80
N ILE A 76 -0.50 -3.83 -12.59
CA ILE A 76 0.80 -3.35 -13.09
C ILE A 76 0.77 -3.13 -14.61
N TYR A 77 0.05 -3.99 -15.34
CA TYR A 77 -0.06 -3.93 -16.80
C TYR A 77 -1.30 -3.17 -17.30
N GLY A 78 -1.84 -2.25 -16.49
CA GLY A 78 -2.96 -1.39 -16.87
C GLY A 78 -4.35 -1.92 -16.52
N GLY A 79 -4.44 -3.04 -15.78
CA GLY A 79 -5.70 -3.53 -15.23
C GLY A 79 -6.27 -2.65 -14.11
N ASN A 80 -7.47 -3.01 -13.65
CA ASN A 80 -8.14 -2.34 -12.53
C ASN A 80 -7.45 -2.66 -11.19
N LEU A 81 -7.64 -1.78 -10.20
CA LEU A 81 -7.22 -2.04 -8.83
C LEU A 81 -7.81 -3.36 -8.29
N PRO A 82 -7.05 -4.12 -7.47
CA PRO A 82 -7.56 -5.31 -6.85
C PRO A 82 -8.82 -5.03 -6.01
N LYS A 83 -9.77 -5.96 -6.00
CA LYS A 83 -11.01 -5.83 -5.23
C LYS A 83 -10.77 -5.73 -3.72
N THR A 84 -9.66 -6.27 -3.25
CA THR A 84 -9.23 -6.25 -1.85
C THR A 84 -8.36 -5.06 -1.50
N ALA A 85 -8.24 -4.07 -2.40
CA ALA A 85 -7.58 -2.81 -2.11
C ALA A 85 -8.32 -2.09 -0.97
N LEU A 86 -7.61 -1.83 0.11
CA LEU A 86 -8.09 -1.10 1.26
C LEU A 86 -8.19 0.38 0.91
N ASN A 87 -9.40 0.93 0.99
CA ASN A 87 -9.58 2.38 1.00
C ASN A 87 -9.34 2.90 2.42
N LEU A 88 -8.13 3.42 2.68
CA LEU A 88 -7.74 3.92 4.00
C LEU A 88 -8.11 5.39 4.23
N GLU A 89 -8.57 6.13 3.22
CA GLU A 89 -8.97 7.54 3.36
C GLU A 89 -9.93 7.81 4.52
N PRO A 90 -11.04 7.04 4.71
CA PRO A 90 -11.96 7.28 5.81
C PRO A 90 -11.31 7.06 7.20
N LEU A 91 -10.42 6.07 7.32
CA LEU A 91 -9.70 5.80 8.56
C LEU A 91 -8.67 6.91 8.87
N ILE A 92 -7.96 7.37 7.85
CA ILE A 92 -7.02 8.49 7.96
C ILE A 92 -7.76 9.77 8.35
N GLU A 93 -8.92 10.03 7.76
CA GLU A 93 -9.76 11.19 8.11
C GLU A 93 -10.22 11.12 9.57
N GLU A 94 -10.66 9.95 10.03
CA GLU A 94 -11.09 9.72 11.42
C GLU A 94 -9.94 9.94 12.41
N ILE A 95 -8.77 9.34 12.15
CA ILE A 95 -7.57 9.51 12.99
C ILE A 95 -7.15 10.98 13.04
N ASN A 96 -7.15 11.68 11.90
CA ASN A 96 -6.80 13.10 11.84
C ASN A 96 -7.79 13.98 12.63
N LYS A 97 -9.09 13.67 12.59
CA LYS A 97 -10.10 14.33 13.45
C LYS A 97 -9.79 14.07 14.93
N GLY A 98 -9.43 12.84 15.27
CA GLY A 98 -9.00 12.46 16.62
C GLY A 98 -7.80 13.26 17.09
N ILE A 99 -6.72 13.33 16.31
CA ILE A 99 -5.50 14.08 16.63
C ILE A 99 -5.83 15.56 16.84
N LYS A 100 -6.57 16.20 15.92
CA LYS A 100 -6.96 17.62 16.03
C LYS A 100 -7.72 17.92 17.32
N LYS A 101 -8.65 17.05 17.70
CA LYS A 101 -9.43 17.20 18.94
C LYS A 101 -8.53 17.15 20.18
N HIS A 102 -7.58 16.21 20.22
CA HIS A 102 -6.66 16.09 21.35
C HIS A 102 -5.65 17.25 21.40
N SER A 103 -5.16 17.72 20.25
CA SER A 103 -4.25 18.87 20.20
C SER A 103 -4.92 20.17 20.64
N ALA A 104 -6.21 20.38 20.32
CA ALA A 104 -6.96 21.54 20.77
C ALA A 104 -7.13 21.54 22.30
N ASN A 105 -7.52 20.41 22.88
CA ASN A 105 -7.66 20.25 24.33
C ASN A 105 -6.35 20.43 25.09
N CYS A 106 -5.20 20.09 24.48
CA CYS A 106 -3.89 20.27 25.10
C CYS A 106 -3.46 21.75 25.19
N THR A 107 -4.08 22.64 24.40
CA THR A 107 -3.75 24.07 24.33
C THR A 107 -4.59 24.90 25.30
N GLU A 108 -5.77 24.41 25.72
CA GLU A 108 -6.67 25.11 26.67
C GLU A 108 -6.30 24.92 28.16
N VAL A 109 -5.20 24.21 28.46
CA VAL A 109 -4.76 23.89 29.84
C VAL A 109 -3.51 24.70 30.25
N LEU A 110 -3.13 25.73 29.49
CA LEU A 110 -2.09 26.71 29.82
C LEU A 110 -2.68 28.11 29.92
#